data_AF-A0A0Q7FEH9-F1
#
_entry.id   AF-A0A0Q7FEH9-F1
#
_cell.length_a   1.000
_cell.length_b   1.000
_cell.length_c   1.000
_cell.angle_alpha   90.00
_cell.angle_beta   90.00
_cell.angle_gamma   90.00
#
_symmetry.space_group_name_H-M   'P 1'
#
loop_
_entity.id
_entity.type
_entity.pdbx_description
1 polymer ?
#
loop_
_entity_poly.entity_id
_entity_poly.type
_entity_poly.pdbx_seq_one_letter_code
_entity_poly.pdbx_strand_id
1 'polypeptide(L)'
;MNLEYRILWVEDDESFIESQAQTLEKLKTHIQDEGFDITFDFKTSPSQIDIAVVGYDFDLIVIDYNLTEDGENGDDVIKAVRDHNFLTEVIFYSGKASGTLRQKAAEKQLDGVFFSTKDADALFAKILSVFELTVRKVVDVNNMRGIVMAAIADIDHQLSDILTILHDKLQDAEKIKHRKKLYGKMLPNIANVRKLTDNDQHEAISALEATLDELKKLEPKDFLTLVGHHGFDSYKRVGAVESFCKAGGPLDGFKEKIESIKGLLKWRNALAHQKPTVKAKIAYFELNEGELVAFDAPNGRALRKSLREHRLHLANAHSTVSQEQ
;
A
#
# COMPACT_ATOMS: atom_id res chain seq x y z
N MET A 1 8.04 -6.26 -2.41
CA MET A 1 7.74 -4.85 -2.74
C MET A 1 6.48 -4.46 -1.99
N ASN A 2 6.56 -3.49 -1.08
CA ASN A 2 5.39 -2.76 -0.61
C ASN A 2 5.03 -1.74 -1.70
N LEU A 3 3.85 -1.10 -1.69
CA LEU A 3 3.42 -0.17 -2.76
C LEU A 3 4.27 1.10 -2.87
N GLU A 4 5.52 1.09 -2.42
CA GLU A 4 6.52 2.15 -2.42
C GLU A 4 7.65 1.75 -3.36
N TYR A 5 8.15 2.72 -4.13
CA TYR A 5 9.28 2.61 -5.04
C TYR A 5 10.36 3.59 -4.58
N ARG A 6 11.45 3.07 -4.01
CA ARG A 6 12.50 3.86 -3.37
C ARG A 6 13.65 4.07 -4.34
N ILE A 7 13.96 5.34 -4.64
CA ILE A 7 15.06 5.73 -5.52
C ILE A 7 16.16 6.40 -4.70
N LEU A 8 17.38 5.86 -4.79
CA LEU A 8 18.58 6.56 -4.37
C LEU A 8 19.08 7.39 -5.55
N TRP A 9 19.22 8.71 -5.37
CA TRP A 9 19.79 9.59 -6.39
C TRP A 9 21.10 10.20 -5.87
N VAL A 10 22.21 9.88 -6.53
CA VAL A 10 23.55 10.35 -6.17
C VAL A 10 24.03 11.37 -7.21
N GLU A 11 24.15 12.63 -6.79
CA GLU A 11 24.50 13.78 -7.63
C GLU A 11 25.10 14.87 -6.73
N ASP A 12 26.31 15.32 -7.05
CA ASP A 12 27.04 16.34 -6.30
C ASP A 12 26.55 17.77 -6.58
N ASP A 13 25.99 18.02 -7.76
CA ASP A 13 25.40 19.31 -8.13
C ASP A 13 23.97 19.45 -7.59
N GLU A 14 23.84 20.00 -6.38
CA GLU A 14 22.53 20.31 -5.77
C GLU A 14 21.68 21.23 -6.66
N SER A 15 22.30 22.17 -7.39
CA SER A 15 21.57 23.10 -8.27
C SER A 15 20.95 22.37 -9.46
N PHE A 16 21.60 21.32 -9.94
CA PHE A 16 21.02 20.43 -10.93
C PHE A 16 19.79 19.72 -10.35
N ILE A 17 19.85 19.14 -9.15
CA ILE A 17 18.71 18.47 -8.51
C ILE A 17 17.53 19.45 -8.35
N GLU A 18 17.77 20.65 -7.86
CA GLU A 18 16.75 21.69 -7.69
C GLU A 18 16.10 22.06 -9.03
N SER A 19 16.90 22.16 -10.10
CA SER A 19 16.39 22.44 -11.44
C SER A 19 15.45 21.35 -11.97
N GLN A 20 15.51 20.13 -11.42
CA GLN A 20 14.67 19.00 -11.81
C GLN A 20 13.32 18.94 -11.08
N ALA A 21 13.00 19.89 -10.19
CA ALA A 21 11.78 19.85 -9.37
C ALA A 21 10.49 19.57 -10.18
N GLN A 22 10.30 20.23 -11.32
CA GLN A 22 9.12 19.98 -12.17
C GLN A 22 9.11 18.57 -12.79
N THR A 23 10.28 18.06 -13.17
CA THR A 23 10.45 16.72 -13.73
C THR A 23 10.20 15.65 -12.68
N LEU A 24 10.67 15.85 -11.45
CA LEU A 24 10.43 14.98 -10.31
C LEU A 24 8.94 14.90 -9.96
N GLU A 25 8.21 16.03 -9.99
CA GLU A 25 6.76 16.02 -9.76
C GLU A 25 5.98 15.30 -10.87
N LYS A 26 6.41 15.43 -12.14
CA LYS A 26 5.86 14.61 -13.24
C LYS A 26 6.12 13.12 -13.00
N LEU A 27 7.31 12.77 -12.51
CA LEU A 27 7.71 11.38 -12.24
C LEU A 27 6.83 10.77 -11.15
N LYS A 28 6.68 11.53 -10.07
CA LYS A 28 5.82 11.19 -8.94
C LYS A 28 4.38 11.02 -9.38
N THR A 29 3.84 11.94 -10.16
CA THR A 29 2.47 11.83 -10.68
C THR A 29 2.30 10.56 -11.52
N HIS A 30 3.22 10.26 -12.42
CA HIS A 30 3.15 9.06 -13.26
C HIS A 30 3.23 7.77 -12.45
N ILE A 31 4.15 7.68 -11.48
CA ILE A 31 4.32 6.49 -10.64
C ILE A 31 3.12 6.30 -9.69
N GLN A 32 2.57 7.40 -9.17
CA GLN A 32 1.29 7.40 -8.47
C GLN A 32 0.14 6.94 -9.38
N ASP A 33 0.18 7.29 -10.66
CA ASP A 33 -0.77 6.79 -11.64
C ASP A 33 -0.61 5.31 -11.99
N GLU A 34 0.51 4.68 -11.64
CA GLU A 34 0.68 3.23 -11.71
C GLU A 34 0.31 2.50 -10.41
N GLY A 35 -0.10 3.24 -9.38
CA GLY A 35 -0.52 2.70 -8.09
C GLY A 35 0.59 2.57 -7.05
N PHE A 36 1.72 3.25 -7.23
CA PHE A 36 2.86 3.21 -6.31
C PHE A 36 3.14 4.60 -5.72
N ASP A 37 3.65 4.63 -4.51
CA ASP A 37 4.32 5.79 -3.94
C ASP A 37 5.78 5.80 -4.36
N ILE A 38 6.37 6.99 -4.43
CA ILE A 38 7.78 7.17 -4.73
C ILE A 38 8.44 7.98 -3.64
N THR A 39 9.66 7.58 -3.28
CA THR A 39 10.51 8.36 -2.38
C THR A 39 11.89 8.48 -3.01
N PHE A 40 12.43 9.70 -3.00
CA PHE A 40 13.81 9.96 -3.39
C PHE A 40 14.64 10.17 -2.14
N ASP A 41 15.77 9.47 -2.07
CA ASP A 41 16.86 9.78 -1.15
C ASP A 41 17.99 10.39 -1.97
N PHE A 42 18.25 11.69 -1.77
CA PHE A 42 19.29 12.42 -2.49
C PHE A 42 20.58 12.42 -1.67
N LYS A 43 21.67 11.96 -2.29
CA LYS A 43 23.02 12.00 -1.72
C LYS A 43 23.93 12.81 -2.63
N THR A 44 24.76 13.65 -2.03
CA THR A 44 25.70 14.52 -2.75
C THR A 44 27.12 13.96 -2.79
N SER A 45 27.38 12.85 -2.08
CA SER A 45 28.67 12.16 -2.18
C SER A 45 28.57 10.66 -1.87
N PRO A 46 29.51 9.86 -2.38
CA PRO A 46 29.62 8.43 -2.07
C PRO A 46 29.65 8.11 -0.57
N SER A 47 30.27 8.96 0.24
CA SER A 47 30.44 8.74 1.68
C SER A 47 29.12 8.71 2.47
N GLN A 48 28.02 9.20 1.90
CA GLN A 48 26.70 9.18 2.50
C GLN A 48 25.91 7.89 2.19
N ILE A 49 26.51 6.98 1.40
CA ILE A 49 25.88 5.73 0.96
C ILE A 49 26.39 4.60 1.84
N ASP A 50 25.47 3.93 2.54
CA ASP A 50 25.80 2.67 3.20
C ASP A 50 25.71 1.52 2.19
N ILE A 51 26.84 1.21 1.56
CA ILE A 51 26.95 0.17 0.54
C ILE A 51 26.53 -1.21 1.07
N ALA A 52 26.62 -1.48 2.38
CA ALA A 52 26.28 -2.77 2.95
C ALA A 52 24.77 -3.08 2.91
N VAL A 53 23.92 -2.04 2.84
CA VAL A 53 22.45 -2.19 2.89
C VAL A 53 21.74 -1.58 1.69
N VAL A 54 22.42 -0.75 0.88
CA VAL A 54 21.82 0.01 -0.23
C VAL A 54 20.98 -0.86 -1.19
N GLY A 55 21.39 -2.09 -1.47
CA GLY A 55 20.66 -2.95 -2.39
C GLY A 55 19.38 -3.57 -1.83
N TYR A 56 19.18 -3.52 -0.51
CA TYR A 56 17.91 -3.90 0.14
C TYR A 56 16.96 -2.72 0.30
N ASP A 57 17.50 -1.52 0.46
CA ASP A 57 16.73 -0.32 0.77
C ASP A 57 16.11 0.34 -0.47
N PHE A 58 16.71 0.17 -1.63
CA PHE A 58 16.33 0.89 -2.84
C PHE A 58 15.98 -0.07 -3.98
N ASP A 59 14.94 0.29 -4.74
CA ASP A 59 14.54 -0.42 -5.95
C ASP A 59 15.38 0.04 -7.16
N LEU A 60 15.84 1.29 -7.14
CA LEU A 60 16.62 1.91 -8.21
C LEU A 60 17.68 2.87 -7.65
N ILE A 61 18.88 2.80 -8.21
CA ILE A 61 19.95 3.76 -7.98
C ILE A 61 20.13 4.60 -9.25
N VAL A 62 20.07 5.92 -9.13
CA VAL A 62 20.35 6.89 -10.19
C VAL A 62 21.61 7.63 -9.80
N ILE A 63 22.67 7.56 -10.60
CA ILE A 63 23.99 8.03 -10.19
C ILE A 63 24.71 8.75 -11.32
N ASP A 64 25.16 9.99 -11.04
CA ASP A 64 26.03 10.72 -11.96
C ASP A 64 27.43 10.09 -11.96
N TYR A 65 28.13 10.22 -13.09
CA TYR A 65 29.49 9.77 -13.20
C TYR A 65 30.49 10.62 -12.44
N ASN A 66 30.43 11.95 -12.58
CA ASN A 66 31.43 12.85 -12.06
C ASN A 66 31.01 13.36 -10.66
N LEU A 67 30.98 12.47 -9.66
CA LEU A 67 30.57 12.83 -8.30
C LEU A 67 31.62 13.64 -7.52
N THR A 68 32.88 13.56 -7.93
CA THR A 68 34.00 14.27 -7.32
C THR A 68 35.01 14.66 -8.39
N GLU A 69 35.74 15.77 -8.20
CA GLU A 69 36.73 16.23 -9.19
C GLU A 69 37.95 15.29 -9.30
N ASP A 70 38.42 14.73 -8.17
CA ASP A 70 39.67 13.94 -8.09
C ASP A 70 39.53 12.60 -7.34
N GLY A 71 38.30 12.13 -7.09
CA GLY A 71 38.03 11.03 -6.18
C GLY A 71 37.21 9.88 -6.77
N GLU A 72 36.43 9.26 -5.89
CA GLU A 72 35.51 8.19 -6.23
C GLU A 72 34.42 8.71 -7.18
N ASN A 73 34.30 8.08 -8.35
CA ASN A 73 33.31 8.44 -9.36
C ASN A 73 32.11 7.48 -9.28
N GLY A 74 31.03 7.79 -9.98
CA GLY A 74 29.82 6.96 -9.94
C GLY A 74 30.04 5.49 -10.31
N ASP A 75 31.02 5.21 -11.18
CA ASP A 75 31.37 3.84 -11.58
C ASP A 75 32.06 3.04 -10.46
N ASP A 76 32.79 3.70 -9.55
CA ASP A 76 33.32 3.07 -8.33
C ASP A 76 32.21 2.69 -7.35
N VAL A 77 31.25 3.58 -7.13
CA VAL A 77 30.09 3.30 -6.28
C VAL A 77 29.29 2.12 -6.82
N ILE A 78 29.03 2.09 -8.13
CA ILE A 78 28.34 0.96 -8.76
C ILE A 78 29.15 -0.34 -8.57
N LYS A 79 30.47 -0.28 -8.74
CA LYS A 79 31.35 -1.45 -8.50
C LYS A 79 31.23 -1.94 -7.07
N ALA A 80 31.25 -1.04 -6.09
CA ALA A 80 31.11 -1.37 -4.67
C ALA A 80 29.75 -2.03 -4.38
N VAL A 81 28.65 -1.53 -4.95
CA VAL A 81 27.31 -2.15 -4.87
C VAL A 81 27.34 -3.58 -5.42
N ARG A 82 27.96 -3.79 -6.58
CA ARG A 82 28.07 -5.13 -7.21
C ARG A 82 28.97 -6.07 -6.41
N ASP A 83 30.03 -5.57 -5.79
CA ASP A 83 30.93 -6.37 -4.93
C ASP A 83 30.23 -6.88 -3.67
N HIS A 84 29.15 -6.22 -3.24
CA HIS A 84 28.26 -6.70 -2.19
C HIS A 84 27.16 -7.64 -2.71
N ASN A 85 27.26 -8.10 -3.96
CA ASN A 85 26.32 -8.98 -4.66
C ASN A 85 24.91 -8.39 -4.82
N PHE A 86 24.77 -7.08 -4.79
CA PHE A 86 23.50 -6.42 -5.07
C PHE A 86 23.29 -6.26 -6.56
N LEU A 87 22.17 -6.80 -7.07
CA LEU A 87 21.74 -6.65 -8.46
C LEU A 87 20.67 -5.57 -8.64
N THR A 88 20.56 -4.66 -7.68
CA THR A 88 19.67 -3.48 -7.76
C THR A 88 19.87 -2.77 -9.09
N GLU A 89 18.76 -2.37 -9.70
CA GLU A 89 18.78 -1.68 -10.99
C GLU A 89 19.50 -0.34 -10.84
N VAL A 90 20.38 -0.01 -11.80
CA VAL A 90 21.20 1.21 -11.77
C VAL A 90 21.01 1.97 -13.07
N ILE A 91 20.75 3.28 -12.98
CA ILE A 91 20.87 4.23 -14.08
C ILE A 91 22.13 5.05 -13.85
N PHE A 92 23.10 4.86 -14.73
CA PHE A 92 24.36 5.58 -14.75
C PHE A 92 24.29 6.68 -15.81
N TYR A 93 24.43 7.94 -15.40
CA TYR A 93 24.31 9.09 -16.28
C TYR A 93 25.49 10.06 -16.17
N SER A 94 25.61 10.95 -17.15
CA SER A 94 26.63 11.99 -17.19
C SER A 94 26.29 13.04 -18.24
N GLY A 95 26.90 14.23 -18.14
CA GLY A 95 26.91 15.22 -19.23
C GLY A 95 27.66 14.76 -20.48
N LYS A 96 28.47 13.70 -20.39
CA LYS A 96 29.17 13.08 -21.54
C LYS A 96 28.23 12.19 -22.36
N ALA A 97 28.61 11.91 -23.61
CA ALA A 97 27.86 10.98 -24.46
C ALA A 97 27.81 9.57 -23.83
N SER A 98 26.67 8.88 -23.96
CA SER A 98 26.47 7.56 -23.34
C SER A 98 27.48 6.49 -23.79
N GLY A 99 28.12 6.66 -24.94
CA GLY A 99 29.21 5.78 -25.39
C GLY A 99 30.40 5.77 -24.43
N THR A 100 30.75 6.92 -23.86
CA THR A 100 31.82 7.05 -22.87
C THR A 100 31.46 6.31 -21.58
N LEU A 101 30.21 6.41 -21.12
CA LEU A 101 29.75 5.69 -19.92
C LEU A 101 29.77 4.17 -20.12
N ARG A 102 29.39 3.70 -21.32
CA ARG A 102 29.48 2.27 -21.66
C ARG A 102 30.90 1.76 -21.62
N GLN A 103 31.85 2.55 -22.12
CA GLN A 103 33.27 2.20 -22.05
C GLN A 103 33.73 2.11 -20.59
N LYS A 104 33.39 3.09 -19.74
CA LYS A 104 33.74 3.07 -18.31
C LYS A 104 33.14 1.88 -17.57
N ALA A 105 31.86 1.60 -17.82
CA ALA A 105 31.21 0.42 -17.28
C ALA A 105 31.88 -0.88 -17.73
N ALA A 106 32.28 -0.99 -19.01
CA ALA A 106 33.01 -2.15 -19.50
C ALA A 106 34.41 -2.30 -18.88
N GLU A 107 35.15 -1.19 -18.73
CA GLU A 107 36.45 -1.15 -18.06
C GLU A 107 36.38 -1.69 -16.62
N LYS A 108 35.29 -1.37 -15.89
CA LYS A 108 35.05 -1.85 -14.51
C LYS A 108 34.17 -3.10 -14.40
N GLN A 109 33.80 -3.71 -15.52
CA GLN A 109 32.95 -4.92 -15.58
C GLN A 109 31.63 -4.74 -14.82
N LEU A 110 30.96 -3.60 -15.02
CA LEU A 110 29.69 -3.29 -14.37
C LEU A 110 28.51 -3.93 -15.10
N ASP A 111 27.89 -4.91 -14.46
CA ASP A 111 26.71 -5.61 -15.00
C ASP A 111 25.39 -4.97 -14.55
N GLY A 112 24.38 -5.09 -15.42
CA GLY A 112 23.01 -4.65 -15.10
C GLY A 112 22.86 -3.14 -14.95
N VAL A 113 23.64 -2.36 -15.72
CA VAL A 113 23.62 -0.89 -15.69
C VAL A 113 22.90 -0.35 -16.93
N PHE A 114 21.95 0.55 -16.72
CA PHE A 114 21.32 1.35 -17.76
C PHE A 114 22.05 2.68 -17.91
N PHE A 115 22.10 3.22 -19.13
CA PHE A 115 22.84 4.44 -19.42
C PHE A 115 21.90 5.57 -19.84
N SER A 116 22.20 6.78 -19.39
CA SER A 116 21.53 8.02 -19.82
C SER A 116 22.50 9.18 -19.97
N THR A 117 22.08 10.25 -20.64
CA THR A 117 22.71 11.57 -20.57
C THR A 117 22.15 12.36 -19.39
N LYS A 118 22.83 13.44 -18.97
CA LYS A 118 22.36 14.43 -17.96
C LYS A 118 21.23 15.34 -18.50
N ASP A 119 20.80 15.12 -19.73
CA ASP A 119 19.58 15.71 -20.28
C ASP A 119 18.37 15.24 -19.46
N ALA A 120 17.61 16.20 -18.94
CA ALA A 120 16.51 15.98 -18.02
C ALA A 120 15.45 15.02 -18.57
N ASP A 121 15.01 15.25 -19.81
CA ASP A 121 13.96 14.46 -20.45
C ASP A 121 14.42 13.04 -20.74
N ALA A 122 15.66 12.88 -21.22
CA ALA A 122 16.26 11.56 -21.47
C ALA A 122 16.44 10.74 -20.18
N LEU A 123 16.94 11.37 -19.10
CA LEU A 123 17.12 10.72 -17.80
C LEU A 123 15.78 10.30 -17.21
N PHE A 124 14.79 11.21 -17.24
CA PHE A 124 13.44 10.93 -16.80
C PHE A 124 12.81 9.75 -17.54
N ALA A 125 12.87 9.77 -18.88
CA ALA A 125 12.34 8.67 -19.69
C ALA A 125 13.04 7.33 -19.37
N LYS A 126 14.32 7.38 -19.00
CA LYS A 126 15.06 6.20 -18.55
C LYS A 126 14.55 5.69 -17.21
N ILE A 127 14.36 6.57 -16.22
CA ILE A 127 13.83 6.21 -14.89
C ILE A 127 12.46 5.55 -15.04
N LEU A 128 11.57 6.13 -15.84
CA LEU A 128 10.25 5.55 -16.13
C LEU A 128 10.35 4.17 -16.78
N SER A 129 11.21 4.00 -17.78
CA SER A 129 11.38 2.71 -18.46
C SER A 129 11.85 1.60 -17.51
N VAL A 130 12.75 1.92 -16.58
CA VAL A 130 13.27 1.00 -15.58
C VAL A 130 12.21 0.70 -14.52
N PHE A 131 11.48 1.72 -14.06
CA PHE A 131 10.31 1.53 -13.19
C PHE A 131 9.27 0.59 -13.81
N GLU A 132 8.88 0.80 -15.07
CA GLU A 132 7.93 -0.09 -15.76
C GLU A 132 8.45 -1.53 -15.87
N LEU A 133 9.76 -1.71 -16.06
CA LEU A 133 10.38 -3.03 -16.07
C LEU A 133 10.22 -3.71 -14.70
N THR A 134 10.48 -2.99 -13.61
CA THR A 134 10.29 -3.49 -12.24
C THR A 134 8.82 -3.81 -11.96
N VAL A 135 7.90 -2.91 -12.31
CA VAL A 135 6.44 -3.13 -12.16
C VAL A 135 5.99 -4.39 -12.91
N ARG A 136 6.45 -4.61 -14.15
CA ARG A 136 6.11 -5.82 -14.90
C ARG A 136 6.56 -7.12 -14.23
N LYS A 137 7.67 -7.10 -13.47
CA LYS A 137 8.19 -8.28 -12.76
C LYS A 137 7.42 -8.60 -11.48
N VAL A 138 6.83 -7.59 -10.84
CA VAL A 138 6.18 -7.71 -9.52
C VAL A 138 4.66 -7.75 -9.57
N VAL A 139 4.03 -7.36 -10.68
CA VAL A 139 2.56 -7.37 -10.83
C VAL A 139 2.10 -8.71 -11.40
N ASP A 140 2.23 -9.75 -10.60
CA ASP A 140 1.54 -11.02 -10.81
C ASP A 140 0.58 -11.32 -9.64
N VAL A 141 -0.31 -12.30 -9.82
CA VAL A 141 -1.33 -12.66 -8.83
C VAL A 141 -0.72 -13.05 -7.47
N ASN A 142 0.42 -13.75 -7.45
CA ASN A 142 1.03 -14.21 -6.20
C ASN A 142 1.66 -13.05 -5.44
N ASN A 143 2.38 -12.18 -6.13
CA ASN A 143 2.94 -10.97 -5.54
C ASN A 143 1.82 -10.04 -5.05
N MET A 144 0.76 -9.88 -5.84
CA MET A 144 -0.39 -9.05 -5.49
C MET A 144 -1.19 -9.57 -4.29
N ARG A 145 -1.21 -10.88 -4.03
CA ARG A 145 -1.73 -11.43 -2.76
C ARG A 145 -0.99 -10.84 -1.57
N GLY A 146 0.35 -10.90 -1.58
CA GLY A 146 1.18 -10.37 -0.50
C GLY A 146 0.95 -8.88 -0.30
N ILE A 147 0.97 -8.10 -1.38
CA ILE A 147 0.75 -6.65 -1.36
C ILE A 147 -0.62 -6.31 -0.78
N VAL A 148 -1.70 -6.96 -1.23
CA VAL A 148 -3.06 -6.68 -0.76
C VAL A 148 -3.23 -7.11 0.70
N MET A 149 -2.66 -8.26 1.11
CA MET A 149 -2.73 -8.68 2.51
C MET A 149 -2.05 -7.68 3.44
N ALA A 150 -0.83 -7.25 3.09
CA ALA A 150 -0.08 -6.28 3.87
C ALA A 150 -0.81 -4.93 3.95
N ALA A 151 -1.25 -4.39 2.80
CA ALA A 151 -1.94 -3.11 2.77
C ALA A 151 -3.28 -3.13 3.52
N ILE A 152 -4.02 -4.25 3.51
CA ILE A 152 -5.27 -4.37 4.27
C ILE A 152 -5.01 -4.53 5.77
N ALA A 153 -3.92 -5.19 6.16
CA ALA A 153 -3.52 -5.23 7.57
C ALA A 153 -3.18 -3.82 8.08
N ASP A 154 -2.46 -3.01 7.30
CA ASP A 154 -2.18 -1.61 7.63
C ASP A 154 -3.49 -0.80 7.78
N ILE A 155 -4.42 -0.95 6.83
CA ILE A 155 -5.74 -0.30 6.87
C ILE A 155 -6.54 -0.73 8.11
N ASP A 156 -6.54 -2.01 8.45
CA ASP A 156 -7.21 -2.52 9.65
C ASP A 156 -6.61 -1.91 10.93
N HIS A 157 -5.29 -1.75 10.98
CA HIS A 157 -4.60 -1.10 12.10
C HIS A 157 -5.00 0.38 12.22
N GLN A 158 -4.94 1.14 11.12
CA GLN A 158 -5.36 2.55 11.09
C GLN A 158 -6.83 2.72 11.50
N LEU A 159 -7.73 1.84 11.04
CA LEU A 159 -9.14 1.85 11.45
C LEU A 159 -9.30 1.57 12.94
N SER A 160 -8.53 0.63 13.49
CA SER A 160 -8.52 0.31 14.92
C SER A 160 -8.02 1.49 15.76
N ASP A 161 -6.98 2.19 15.33
CA ASP A 161 -6.45 3.37 16.02
C ASP A 161 -7.47 4.51 16.04
N ILE A 162 -8.06 4.83 14.87
CA ILE A 162 -9.13 5.82 14.74
C ILE A 162 -10.31 5.45 15.65
N LEU A 163 -10.74 4.18 15.64
CA LEU A 163 -11.86 3.72 16.45
C LEU A 163 -11.56 3.83 17.96
N THR A 164 -10.31 3.64 18.36
CA THR A 164 -9.86 3.78 19.76
C THR A 164 -9.97 5.24 20.20
N ILE A 165 -9.41 6.17 19.43
CA ILE A 165 -9.49 7.61 19.71
C ILE A 165 -10.95 8.06 19.80
N LEU A 166 -11.79 7.64 18.85
CA LEU A 166 -13.21 7.98 18.85
C LEU A 166 -13.95 7.39 20.05
N HIS A 167 -13.62 6.16 20.46
CA HIS A 167 -14.23 5.55 21.63
C HIS A 167 -13.86 6.30 22.92
N ASP A 168 -12.60 6.70 23.06
CA ASP A 168 -12.09 7.36 24.26
C ASP A 168 -12.70 8.75 24.47
N LYS A 169 -13.05 9.45 23.40
CA LYS A 169 -13.77 10.73 23.42
C LYS A 169 -15.25 10.63 23.85
N LEU A 170 -15.85 9.44 23.82
CA LEU A 170 -17.24 9.26 24.24
C LEU A 170 -17.39 9.43 25.76
N GLN A 171 -18.57 9.89 26.18
CA GLN A 171 -18.94 9.89 27.61
C GLN A 171 -19.17 8.46 28.11
N ASP A 172 -19.05 8.20 29.41
CA ASP A 172 -19.11 6.83 29.97
C ASP A 172 -20.38 6.06 29.59
N ALA A 173 -21.54 6.71 29.62
CA ALA A 173 -22.80 6.10 29.20
C ALA A 173 -22.80 5.72 27.70
N GLU A 174 -22.20 6.57 26.87
CA GLU A 174 -22.06 6.33 25.42
C GLU A 174 -21.01 5.27 25.12
N LYS A 175 -19.94 5.17 25.93
CA LYS A 175 -18.94 4.11 25.84
C LYS A 175 -19.58 2.75 26.04
N ILE A 176 -20.43 2.57 27.06
CA ILE A 176 -21.16 1.32 27.30
C ILE A 176 -22.06 1.00 26.08
N LYS A 177 -22.83 1.98 25.60
CA LYS A 177 -23.68 1.80 24.42
C LYS A 177 -22.89 1.42 23.17
N HIS A 178 -21.72 2.04 22.96
CA HIS A 178 -20.84 1.72 21.85
C HIS A 178 -20.33 0.28 21.94
N ARG A 179 -19.82 -0.16 23.10
CA ARG A 179 -19.36 -1.54 23.30
C ARG A 179 -20.48 -2.56 23.07
N LYS A 180 -21.70 -2.28 23.56
CA LYS A 180 -22.87 -3.14 23.31
C LYS A 180 -23.18 -3.25 21.82
N LYS A 181 -23.10 -2.14 21.07
CA LYS A 181 -23.27 -2.14 19.62
C LYS A 181 -22.21 -2.97 18.90
N LEU A 182 -20.94 -2.87 19.29
CA LEU A 182 -19.84 -3.66 18.72
C LEU A 182 -20.02 -5.16 19.00
N TYR A 183 -20.31 -5.50 20.25
CA TYR A 183 -20.59 -6.89 20.65
C TYR A 183 -21.76 -7.48 19.88
N GLY A 184 -22.88 -6.73 19.76
CA GLY A 184 -24.04 -7.17 18.98
C GLY A 184 -23.73 -7.45 17.51
N LYS A 185 -22.78 -6.73 16.90
CA LYS A 185 -22.32 -7.00 15.52
C LYS A 185 -21.51 -8.29 15.39
N MET A 186 -20.95 -8.80 16.48
CA MET A 186 -20.18 -10.05 16.51
C MET A 186 -21.07 -11.29 16.72
N LEU A 187 -22.32 -11.09 17.15
CA LEU A 187 -23.28 -12.18 17.28
C LEU A 187 -23.77 -12.67 15.91
N PRO A 188 -24.19 -13.94 15.80
CA PRO A 188 -24.80 -14.47 14.59
C PRO A 188 -25.99 -13.64 14.10
N ASN A 189 -26.09 -13.46 12.79
CA ASN A 189 -27.23 -12.78 12.18
C ASN A 189 -28.31 -13.82 11.79
N ILE A 190 -29.47 -13.76 12.43
CA ILE A 190 -30.61 -14.66 12.17
C ILE A 190 -31.03 -14.67 10.69
N ALA A 191 -30.98 -13.54 10.00
CA ALA A 191 -31.33 -13.49 8.59
C ALA A 191 -30.37 -14.31 7.72
N ASN A 192 -29.09 -14.41 8.10
CA ASN A 192 -28.13 -15.26 7.40
C ASN A 192 -28.33 -16.72 7.76
N VAL A 193 -28.61 -17.03 9.03
CA VAL A 193 -28.94 -18.41 9.44
C VAL A 193 -30.14 -18.92 8.66
N ARG A 194 -31.22 -18.14 8.56
CA ARG A 194 -32.43 -18.48 7.77
C ARG A 194 -32.15 -18.79 6.29
N LYS A 195 -31.12 -18.19 5.70
CA LYS A 195 -30.72 -18.46 4.29
C LYS A 195 -29.92 -19.75 4.13
N LEU A 196 -29.35 -20.28 5.21
CA LEU A 196 -28.47 -21.44 5.21
C LEU A 196 -29.16 -22.70 5.76
N THR A 197 -30.41 -22.59 6.19
CA THR A 197 -31.20 -23.66 6.81
C THR A 197 -32.51 -23.88 6.07
N ASP A 198 -33.01 -25.12 6.07
CA ASP A 198 -34.30 -25.45 5.48
C ASP A 198 -35.46 -24.76 6.20
N ASN A 199 -36.56 -24.51 5.46
CA ASN A 199 -37.73 -23.77 5.95
C ASN A 199 -38.47 -24.46 7.11
N ASP A 200 -38.28 -25.76 7.31
CA ASP A 200 -38.99 -26.53 8.34
C ASP A 200 -38.42 -26.35 9.77
N GLN A 201 -37.33 -25.59 9.94
CA GLN A 201 -36.66 -25.39 11.24
C GLN A 201 -37.14 -24.15 12.02
N HIS A 202 -38.37 -23.69 11.77
CA HIS A 202 -38.91 -22.47 12.37
C HIS A 202 -38.77 -22.42 13.90
N GLU A 203 -39.09 -23.50 14.62
CA GLU A 203 -39.00 -23.53 16.09
C GLU A 203 -37.57 -23.35 16.61
N ALA A 204 -36.59 -24.01 15.99
CA ALA A 204 -35.19 -23.90 16.36
C ALA A 204 -34.63 -22.48 16.09
N ILE A 205 -35.04 -21.87 14.98
CA ILE A 205 -34.66 -20.50 14.61
C ILE A 205 -35.23 -19.50 15.62
N SER A 206 -36.50 -19.68 16.02
CA SER A 206 -37.12 -18.84 17.05
C SER A 206 -36.45 -18.99 18.42
N ALA A 207 -36.08 -20.21 18.82
CA ALA A 207 -35.35 -20.44 20.06
C ALA A 207 -33.95 -19.77 20.04
N LEU A 208 -33.25 -19.85 18.90
CA LEU A 208 -31.98 -19.16 18.70
C LEU A 208 -32.15 -17.64 18.77
N GLU A 209 -33.17 -17.08 18.12
CA GLU A 209 -33.47 -15.64 18.14
C GLU A 209 -33.69 -15.13 19.57
N ALA A 210 -34.49 -15.84 20.37
CA ALA A 210 -34.68 -15.52 21.78
C ALA A 210 -33.35 -15.58 22.58
N THR A 211 -32.53 -16.60 22.31
CA THR A 211 -31.21 -16.73 22.96
C THR A 211 -30.28 -15.58 22.60
N LEU A 212 -30.24 -15.16 21.34
CA LEU A 212 -29.44 -14.02 20.89
C LEU A 212 -29.91 -12.71 21.53
N ASP A 213 -31.21 -12.53 21.75
CA ASP A 213 -31.74 -11.36 22.43
C ASP A 213 -31.33 -11.32 23.91
N GLU A 214 -31.25 -12.46 24.59
CA GLU A 214 -30.66 -12.52 25.94
C GLU A 214 -29.16 -12.21 25.91
N LEU A 215 -28.40 -12.75 24.94
CA LEU A 215 -26.97 -12.46 24.82
C LEU A 215 -26.71 -10.97 24.62
N LYS A 216 -27.51 -10.25 23.81
CA LYS A 216 -27.38 -8.80 23.60
C LYS A 216 -27.50 -7.97 24.89
N LYS A 217 -28.14 -8.51 25.93
CA LYS A 217 -28.32 -7.82 27.22
C LYS A 217 -27.09 -7.93 28.12
N LEU A 218 -26.21 -8.89 27.87
CA LEU A 218 -24.98 -9.09 28.64
C LEU A 218 -24.08 -7.84 28.56
N GLU A 219 -23.38 -7.56 29.65
CA GLU A 219 -22.37 -6.50 29.66
C GLU A 219 -21.12 -6.99 28.92
N PRO A 220 -20.72 -6.30 27.83
CA PRO A 220 -19.56 -6.70 27.06
C PRO A 220 -18.26 -6.37 27.81
N LYS A 221 -17.18 -7.06 27.42
CA LYS A 221 -15.81 -6.76 27.89
C LYS A 221 -15.39 -5.33 27.53
N ASP A 222 -14.22 -4.92 28.02
CA ASP A 222 -13.63 -3.64 27.66
C ASP A 222 -13.40 -3.53 26.14
N PHE A 223 -13.25 -2.29 25.69
CA PHE A 223 -13.22 -1.97 24.26
C PHE A 223 -12.03 -2.61 23.52
N LEU A 224 -10.83 -2.59 24.12
CA LEU A 224 -9.64 -3.15 23.50
C LEU A 224 -9.77 -4.67 23.32
N THR A 225 -10.30 -5.37 24.33
CA THR A 225 -10.60 -6.81 24.23
C THR A 225 -11.58 -7.11 23.10
N LEU A 226 -12.62 -6.29 22.88
CA LEU A 226 -13.58 -6.50 21.80
C LEU A 226 -12.96 -6.31 20.41
N VAL A 227 -12.21 -5.21 20.21
CA VAL A 227 -11.64 -4.85 18.91
C VAL A 227 -10.47 -5.76 18.52
N GLY A 228 -9.75 -6.30 19.51
CA GLY A 228 -8.68 -7.29 19.31
C GLY A 228 -9.16 -8.71 19.04
N HIS A 229 -10.44 -9.01 19.25
CA HIS A 229 -10.97 -10.36 19.06
C HIS A 229 -11.13 -10.71 17.57
N HIS A 230 -10.79 -11.95 17.17
CA HIS A 230 -10.89 -12.41 15.77
C HIS A 230 -12.30 -12.31 15.16
N GLY A 231 -13.35 -12.41 16.00
CA GLY A 231 -14.74 -12.20 15.58
C GLY A 231 -15.06 -10.77 15.13
N PHE A 232 -14.21 -9.81 15.48
CA PHE A 232 -14.25 -8.43 14.99
C PHE A 232 -13.36 -8.33 13.75
N ASP A 233 -13.91 -8.76 12.61
CA ASP A 233 -13.20 -8.77 11.33
C ASP A 233 -13.11 -7.36 10.69
N SER A 234 -12.38 -7.27 9.57
CA SER A 234 -12.18 -6.02 8.83
C SER A 234 -13.48 -5.34 8.38
N TYR A 235 -14.51 -6.10 7.99
CA TYR A 235 -15.80 -5.50 7.61
C TYR A 235 -16.47 -4.85 8.82
N LYS A 236 -16.38 -5.47 10.00
CA LYS A 236 -16.90 -4.91 11.24
C LYS A 236 -16.10 -3.68 11.68
N ARG A 237 -14.77 -3.64 11.48
CA ARG A 237 -13.93 -2.44 11.71
C ARG A 237 -14.41 -1.28 10.86
N VAL A 238 -14.50 -1.46 9.53
CA VAL A 238 -14.99 -0.44 8.60
C VAL A 238 -16.37 0.07 9.03
N GLY A 239 -17.32 -0.84 9.25
CA GLY A 239 -18.68 -0.45 9.64
C GLY A 239 -18.79 0.15 11.05
N ALA A 240 -17.78 -0.01 11.91
CA ALA A 240 -17.72 0.65 13.21
C ALA A 240 -17.31 2.12 13.05
N VAL A 241 -16.20 2.37 12.34
CA VAL A 241 -15.72 3.73 12.02
C VAL A 241 -16.74 4.50 11.19
N GLU A 242 -17.32 3.86 10.16
CA GLU A 242 -18.40 4.42 9.32
C GLU A 242 -19.55 5.00 10.17
N SER A 243 -19.84 4.39 11.32
CA SER A 243 -20.93 4.85 12.18
C SER A 243 -20.67 6.16 12.94
N PHE A 244 -19.42 6.64 12.89
CA PHE A 244 -19.00 7.96 13.38
C PHE A 244 -18.90 9.01 12.26
N CYS A 245 -19.02 8.63 10.99
CA CYS A 245 -19.00 9.56 9.84
C CYS A 245 -20.36 10.23 9.61
N LYS A 246 -20.89 10.89 10.65
CA LYS A 246 -22.14 11.67 10.58
C LYS A 246 -21.84 13.13 10.29
N ALA A 247 -22.77 13.83 9.63
CA ALA A 247 -22.68 15.27 9.39
C ALA A 247 -22.48 16.04 10.71
N GLY A 248 -21.51 16.96 10.72
CA GLY A 248 -21.08 17.71 11.91
C GLY A 248 -20.37 16.86 12.98
N GLY A 249 -20.02 15.61 12.67
CA GLY A 249 -19.25 14.72 13.54
C GLY A 249 -17.74 14.79 13.28
N PRO A 250 -16.94 14.08 14.08
CA PRO A 250 -15.47 14.13 14.04
C PRO A 250 -14.86 13.55 12.75
N LEU A 251 -15.67 12.83 11.96
CA LEU A 251 -15.29 12.27 10.66
C LEU A 251 -16.25 12.70 9.54
N ASP A 252 -16.79 13.91 9.63
CA ASP A 252 -17.62 14.47 8.56
C ASP A 252 -16.83 14.53 7.24
N GLY A 253 -17.47 14.14 6.14
CA GLY A 253 -16.83 14.04 4.82
C GLY A 253 -16.02 12.77 4.54
N PHE A 254 -15.76 11.89 5.53
CA PHE A 254 -14.97 10.66 5.33
C PHE A 254 -15.81 9.42 4.97
N LYS A 255 -17.14 9.52 5.04
CA LYS A 255 -18.06 8.37 4.94
C LYS A 255 -17.88 7.55 3.67
N GLU A 256 -17.95 8.19 2.50
CA GLU A 256 -17.92 7.52 1.20
C GLU A 256 -16.65 6.69 1.02
N LYS A 257 -15.50 7.27 1.36
CA LYS A 257 -14.21 6.61 1.16
C LYS A 257 -14.00 5.48 2.16
N ILE A 258 -14.41 5.64 3.42
CA ILE A 258 -14.40 4.55 4.42
C ILE A 258 -15.31 3.40 3.96
N GLU A 259 -16.51 3.69 3.46
CA GLU A 259 -17.41 2.65 2.94
C GLU A 259 -16.79 1.90 1.76
N SER A 260 -16.05 2.60 0.89
CA SER A 260 -15.42 2.00 -0.29
C SER A 260 -14.30 1.00 0.03
N ILE A 261 -13.77 1.00 1.28
CA ILE A 261 -12.85 -0.05 1.78
C ILE A 261 -13.48 -1.43 1.66
N LYS A 262 -14.81 -1.56 1.77
CA LYS A 262 -15.51 -2.85 1.59
C LYS A 262 -15.23 -3.49 0.22
N GLY A 263 -14.97 -2.68 -0.82
CA GLY A 263 -14.56 -3.15 -2.14
C GLY A 263 -13.15 -3.75 -2.13
N LEU A 264 -12.22 -3.13 -1.41
CA LEU A 264 -10.87 -3.67 -1.21
C LEU A 264 -10.89 -5.00 -0.44
N LEU A 265 -11.78 -5.11 0.56
CA LEU A 265 -11.96 -6.36 1.32
C LEU A 265 -12.47 -7.51 0.44
N LYS A 266 -13.28 -7.24 -0.60
CA LYS A 266 -13.69 -8.26 -1.58
C LYS A 266 -12.49 -8.78 -2.35
N TRP A 267 -11.65 -7.89 -2.87
CA TRP A 267 -10.40 -8.25 -3.55
C TRP A 267 -9.46 -9.04 -2.62
N ARG A 268 -9.30 -8.58 -1.37
CA ARG A 268 -8.52 -9.28 -0.35
C ARG A 268 -9.03 -10.71 -0.15
N ASN A 269 -10.33 -10.89 0.06
CA ASN A 269 -10.92 -12.21 0.26
C ASN A 269 -10.75 -13.11 -0.97
N ALA A 270 -10.99 -12.57 -2.17
CA ALA A 270 -10.84 -13.32 -3.40
C ALA A 270 -9.39 -13.77 -3.63
N LEU A 271 -8.43 -12.86 -3.48
CA LEU A 271 -7.01 -13.17 -3.62
C LEU A 271 -6.53 -14.16 -2.55
N ALA A 272 -7.01 -14.05 -1.30
CA ALA A 272 -6.59 -14.91 -0.20
C ALA A 272 -7.19 -16.33 -0.26
N HIS A 273 -8.45 -16.47 -0.66
CA HIS A 273 -9.21 -17.70 -0.46
C HIS A 273 -9.65 -18.40 -1.75
N GLN A 274 -9.65 -17.71 -2.90
CA GLN A 274 -10.09 -18.31 -4.15
C GLN A 274 -8.91 -18.83 -4.98
N LYS A 275 -9.14 -19.97 -5.62
CA LYS A 275 -8.35 -20.40 -6.77
C LYS A 275 -8.94 -19.75 -8.02
N PRO A 276 -8.21 -18.88 -8.74
CA PRO A 276 -8.78 -18.17 -9.86
C PRO A 276 -9.12 -19.10 -11.02
N THR A 277 -10.16 -18.74 -11.77
CA THR A 277 -10.41 -19.35 -13.08
C THR A 277 -9.49 -18.71 -14.10
N VAL A 278 -8.71 -19.49 -14.85
CA VAL A 278 -7.76 -18.95 -15.82
C VAL A 278 -8.30 -19.11 -17.24
N LYS A 279 -8.44 -18.00 -17.98
CA LYS A 279 -8.81 -17.99 -19.40
C LYS A 279 -7.80 -17.13 -20.17
N ALA A 280 -7.25 -17.66 -21.26
CA ALA A 280 -6.25 -16.96 -22.08
C ALA A 280 -5.08 -16.35 -21.27
N LYS A 281 -4.57 -17.08 -20.26
CA LYS A 281 -3.52 -16.66 -19.31
C LYS A 281 -3.89 -15.51 -18.36
N ILE A 282 -5.15 -15.07 -18.35
CA ILE A 282 -5.67 -14.07 -17.41
C ILE A 282 -6.42 -14.80 -16.29
N ALA A 283 -6.16 -14.42 -15.05
CA ALA A 283 -6.85 -14.93 -13.87
C ALA A 283 -8.16 -14.17 -13.64
N TYR A 284 -9.23 -14.89 -13.30
CA TYR A 284 -10.53 -14.33 -12.98
C TYR A 284 -10.93 -14.72 -11.55
N PHE A 285 -11.45 -13.74 -10.81
CA PHE A 285 -11.87 -13.87 -9.42
C PHE A 285 -13.34 -13.50 -9.28
N GLU A 286 -14.04 -14.16 -8.37
CA GLU A 286 -15.44 -13.88 -8.08
C GLU A 286 -15.54 -12.88 -6.93
N LEU A 287 -15.82 -11.60 -7.21
CA LEU A 287 -15.89 -10.57 -6.16
C LEU A 287 -17.28 -10.45 -5.53
N ASN A 288 -18.31 -10.77 -6.29
CA ASN A 288 -19.69 -10.90 -5.88
C ASN A 288 -20.25 -12.20 -6.45
N GLU A 289 -21.29 -12.77 -5.85
CA GLU A 289 -21.91 -14.01 -6.32
C GLU A 289 -22.22 -13.95 -7.82
N GLY A 290 -21.60 -14.86 -8.58
CA GLY A 290 -21.75 -14.99 -10.03
C GLY A 290 -20.96 -13.98 -10.88
N GLU A 291 -20.27 -13.00 -10.27
CA GLU A 291 -19.56 -11.93 -10.99
C GLU A 291 -18.05 -12.19 -11.04
N LEU A 292 -17.57 -12.65 -12.20
CA LEU A 292 -16.15 -12.86 -12.46
C LEU A 292 -15.47 -11.58 -12.97
N VAL A 293 -14.48 -11.11 -12.23
CA VAL A 293 -13.66 -9.95 -12.56
C VAL A 293 -12.24 -10.41 -12.95
N ALA A 294 -11.74 -9.87 -14.06
CA ALA A 294 -10.38 -10.17 -14.53
C ALA A 294 -9.34 -9.50 -13.64
N PHE A 295 -8.26 -10.21 -13.34
CA PHE A 295 -7.04 -9.66 -12.78
C PHE A 295 -6.02 -9.40 -13.89
N ASP A 296 -6.26 -8.32 -14.63
CA ASP A 296 -5.40 -7.82 -15.70
C ASP A 296 -4.65 -6.55 -15.25
N ALA A 297 -3.81 -5.99 -16.13
CA ALA A 297 -3.02 -4.81 -15.79
C ALA A 297 -3.88 -3.59 -15.36
N PRO A 298 -4.99 -3.25 -16.06
CA PRO A 298 -5.90 -2.19 -15.62
C PRO A 298 -6.49 -2.41 -14.23
N ASN A 299 -7.06 -3.59 -13.96
CA ASN A 299 -7.68 -3.87 -12.65
C ASN A 299 -6.62 -3.94 -11.54
N GLY A 300 -5.46 -4.53 -11.81
CA GLY A 300 -4.33 -4.55 -10.89
C GLY A 300 -3.85 -3.13 -10.54
N ARG A 301 -3.72 -2.25 -11.53
CA ARG A 301 -3.38 -0.83 -11.33
C ARG A 301 -4.44 -0.12 -10.49
N ALA A 302 -5.72 -0.28 -10.83
CA ALA A 302 -6.83 0.33 -10.09
C ALA A 302 -6.85 -0.12 -8.62
N LEU A 303 -6.62 -1.41 -8.36
CA LEU A 303 -6.54 -1.95 -7.00
C LEU A 303 -5.40 -1.31 -6.20
N ARG A 304 -4.19 -1.22 -6.79
CA ARG A 304 -3.05 -0.57 -6.13
C ARG A 304 -3.30 0.91 -5.84
N LYS A 305 -3.81 1.67 -6.80
CA LYS A 305 -4.22 3.08 -6.58
C LYS A 305 -5.19 3.19 -5.42
N SER A 306 -6.21 2.34 -5.40
CA SER A 306 -7.23 2.35 -4.37
C SER A 306 -6.63 2.04 -2.99
N LEU A 307 -5.76 1.03 -2.86
CA LEU A 307 -5.07 0.73 -1.60
C LEU A 307 -4.29 1.94 -1.06
N ARG A 308 -3.51 2.61 -1.93
CA ARG A 308 -2.74 3.81 -1.56
C ARG A 308 -3.65 4.95 -1.12
N GLU A 309 -4.66 5.28 -1.93
CA GLU A 309 -5.59 6.37 -1.63
C GLU A 309 -6.27 6.19 -0.28
N HIS A 310 -6.67 4.96 0.06
CA HIS A 310 -7.29 4.67 1.35
C HIS A 310 -6.31 4.82 2.51
N ARG A 311 -5.06 4.38 2.38
CA ARG A 311 -4.02 4.59 3.41
C ARG A 311 -3.81 6.08 3.69
N LEU A 312 -3.72 6.92 2.65
CA LEU A 312 -3.60 8.37 2.80
C LEU A 312 -4.85 8.98 3.42
N HIS A 313 -6.04 8.58 2.95
CA HIS A 313 -7.30 9.09 3.46
C HIS A 313 -7.51 8.76 4.94
N LEU A 314 -7.13 7.55 5.38
CA LEU A 314 -7.17 7.16 6.78
C LEU A 314 -6.11 7.87 7.63
N ALA A 315 -4.92 8.16 7.09
CA ALA A 315 -3.94 8.99 7.78
C ALA A 315 -4.48 10.42 8.03
N ASN A 316 -5.20 10.99 7.06
CA ASN A 316 -5.89 12.27 7.22
C ASN A 316 -7.01 12.16 8.27
N ALA A 317 -7.83 11.10 8.20
CA ALA A 317 -8.91 10.85 9.17
C ALA A 317 -8.37 10.74 10.60
N HIS A 318 -7.29 9.97 10.77
CA HIS A 318 -6.56 9.84 12.03
C HIS A 318 -6.09 11.20 12.53
N SER A 319 -5.43 11.99 11.69
CA SER A 319 -4.95 13.33 12.06
C SER A 319 -6.09 14.25 12.50
N THR A 320 -7.23 14.24 11.79
CA THR A 320 -8.43 15.02 12.15
C THR A 320 -8.94 14.64 13.53
N VAL A 321 -9.09 13.34 13.82
CA VAL A 321 -9.59 12.91 15.14
C VAL A 321 -8.55 13.09 16.25
N SER A 322 -7.25 13.12 15.95
CA SER A 322 -6.20 13.39 16.95
C SER A 322 -6.06 14.87 17.30
N GLN A 323 -6.34 15.79 16.37
CA GLN A 323 -6.14 17.25 16.58
C GLN A 323 -7.22 17.93 17.42
N GLU A 324 -8.41 17.34 17.58
CA GLU A 324 -9.44 17.86 18.51
C GLU A 324 -9.13 17.53 19.99
N GLN A 325 -7.84 17.46 20.38
CA GLN A 325 -7.38 17.29 21.76
C GLN A 325 -7.15 18.64 22.44
#